data_AF-A0A0G0TX08-F1
#
_entry.id   AF-A0A0G0TX08-F1
#
_cell.length_a   1.000
_cell.length_b   1.000
_cell.length_c   1.000
_cell.angle_alpha   90.00
_cell.angle_beta   90.00
_cell.angle_gamma   90.00
#
_symmetry.space_group_name_H-M   'P 1'
#
loop_
_entity.id
_entity.type
_entity.pdbx_description
1 polymer ?
#
loop_
_entity_poly.entity_id
_entity_poly.type
_entity_poly.pdbx_seq_one_letter_code
_entity_poly.pdbx_strand_id
1 'polypeptide(L)' 'MKKIIHNLRNRPEEERRHILHILTFFGALIMLVLWSLSLGRTLGSPDTKAELKQDLEPFSELKANIVDGYDR' A
#
# COMPACT_ATOMS: atom_id res chain seq x y z
N MET A 1 27.83 -18.47 -5.76
CA MET A 1 26.77 -18.78 -4.78
C MET A 1 27.23 -19.61 -3.58
N LYS A 2 28.01 -20.70 -3.75
CA LYS A 2 28.47 -21.56 -2.63
C LYS A 2 29.26 -20.82 -1.53
N LYS A 3 30.19 -19.93 -1.89
CA LYS A 3 31.03 -19.17 -0.91
C LYS A 3 30.22 -18.23 -0.01
N ILE A 4 29.21 -17.56 -0.57
CA ILE A 4 28.38 -16.59 0.17
C ILE A 4 27.49 -17.32 1.18
N ILE A 5 26.87 -18.42 0.74
CA ILE A 5 26.01 -19.26 1.61
C ILE A 5 26.85 -19.91 2.72
N HIS A 6 28.08 -20.36 2.42
CA HIS A 6 28.98 -20.93 3.42
C HIS A 6 29.43 -19.89 4.46
N ASN A 7 29.76 -18.67 4.03
CA ASN A 7 30.09 -17.58 4.96
C ASN A 7 28.89 -17.14 5.81
N LEU A 8 27.66 -17.16 5.27
CA LEU A 8 26.46 -16.89 6.06
C LEU A 8 26.12 -18.02 7.04
N ARG A 9 26.49 -19.27 6.72
CA ARG A 9 26.25 -20.42 7.60
C ARG A 9 27.18 -20.47 8.81
N ASN A 10 28.40 -19.96 8.67
CA ASN A 10 29.38 -19.86 9.77
C ASN A 10 29.18 -18.62 10.66
N ARG A 11 28.13 -17.81 10.41
CA ARG A 11 27.78 -16.65 11.23
C ARG A 11 26.90 -17.07 12.41
N PRO A 12 27.03 -16.43 13.58
CA PRO A 12 26.16 -16.68 14.72
C PRO A 12 24.68 -16.41 14.34
N GLU A 13 23.76 -17.13 14.98
CA GLU A 13 22.33 -17.07 14.65
C GLU A 13 21.73 -15.67 14.78
N GLU A 14 22.21 -14.87 15.73
CA GLU A 14 21.75 -13.51 15.94
C GLU A 14 22.06 -12.61 14.73
N GLU A 15 23.28 -12.68 14.20
CA GLU A 15 23.67 -11.93 12.99
C GLU A 15 22.82 -12.36 11.78
N ARG A 16 22.58 -13.67 11.63
CA ARG A 16 21.73 -14.19 10.54
C ARG A 16 20.29 -13.70 10.65
N ARG A 17 19.74 -13.67 11.86
CA ARG A 17 18.37 -13.19 12.12
C ARG A 17 18.26 -11.68 11.87
N HIS A 18 19.28 -10.91 12.24
CA HIS A 18 19.32 -9.47 12.02
C HIS A 18 19.38 -9.13 10.52
N ILE A 19 20.25 -9.82 9.76
CA ILE A 19 20.32 -9.69 8.30
C ILE A 19 18.99 -10.05 7.66
N LEU A 20 18.32 -11.11 8.14
CA LEU A 20 17.00 -11.49 7.65
C LEU A 20 15.96 -10.39 7.89
N HIS A 21 15.89 -9.84 9.10
CA HIS A 21 14.92 -8.77 9.42
C HIS A 21 15.16 -7.52 8.59
N ILE A 22 16.41 -7.12 8.40
CA ILE A 22 16.78 -5.99 7.54
C ILE A 22 16.31 -6.25 6.11
N LEU A 23 16.60 -7.44 5.56
CA LEU A 23 16.19 -7.80 4.20
C LEU A 23 14.67 -7.81 4.05
N THR A 24 13.96 -8.37 5.03
CA THR A 24 12.49 -8.38 5.06
C THR A 24 11.92 -6.96 5.15
N PHE A 25 12.52 -6.09 5.97
CA PHE A 25 12.10 -4.70 6.09
C PHE A 25 12.26 -3.94 4.77
N PHE A 26 13.40 -4.10 4.09
CA PHE A 26 13.60 -3.51 2.76
C PHE A 26 12.61 -4.05 1.73
N GLY A 27 12.33 -5.37 1.76
CA GLY A 27 11.31 -5.98 0.90
C GLY A 27 9.92 -5.38 1.12
N ALA A 28 9.50 -5.23 2.38
CA ALA A 28 8.23 -4.61 2.74
C ALA A 28 8.17 -3.13 2.31
N LEU A 29 9.25 -2.37 2.51
CA LEU A 29 9.33 -0.97 2.12
C LEU A 29 9.20 -0.80 0.60
N ILE A 30 9.93 -1.60 -0.18
CA ILE A 30 9.84 -1.59 -1.64
C ILE A 30 8.41 -1.93 -2.08
N MET A 31 7.79 -2.94 -1.46
CA MET A 31 6.43 -3.33 -1.80
C MET A 31 5.42 -2.21 -1.51
N LEU A 32 5.55 -1.52 -0.38
CA LEU A 32 4.70 -0.37 -0.03
C LEU A 32 4.86 0.79 -1.02
N VAL A 33 6.10 1.10 -1.42
CA VAL A 33 6.36 2.15 -2.42
C VAL A 33 5.74 1.79 -3.76
N LEU A 34 5.95 0.57 -4.25
CA LEU A 34 5.39 0.10 -5.51
C LEU A 34 3.85 0.09 -5.46
N TRP A 35 3.27 -0.38 -4.36
CA TRP A 35 1.83 -0.38 -4.16
C TRP A 35 1.27 1.05 -4.18
N SER A 36 1.90 1.99 -3.48
CA SER A 36 1.47 3.39 -3.45
C SER A 36 1.54 4.05 -4.83
N LEU A 37 2.60 3.79 -5.60
CA LEU A 37 2.74 4.30 -6.97
C LEU A 37 1.72 3.66 -7.93
N SER A 38 1.47 2.36 -7.78
CA SER A 38 0.45 1.64 -8.54
C SER A 38 -0.94 2.21 -8.25
N LEU A 39 -1.27 2.38 -6.97
CA LEU A 39 -2.55 2.92 -6.52
C LEU A 39 -2.77 4.34 -7.04
N GLY A 40 -1.74 5.21 -6.95
CA GLY A 40 -1.81 6.58 -7.47
C GLY A 40 -2.02 6.64 -8.99
N ARG A 41 -1.43 5.72 -9.76
CA ARG A 41 -1.69 5.63 -11.20
C ARG A 41 -3.10 5.15 -11.52
N THR A 42 -3.60 4.14 -10.81
CA THR A 42 -4.96 3.62 -11.00
C THR A 42 -6.00 4.69 -10.67
N LEU A 43 -5.91 5.30 -9.48
CA LEU A 43 -6.82 6.36 -9.04
C LEU A 43 -6.66 7.67 -9.82
N GLY A 44 -5.47 7.89 -10.41
CA GLY A 44 -5.17 9.05 -11.23
C GLY A 44 -5.77 8.98 -12.63
N SER A 45 -6.15 7.79 -13.10
CA SER A 45 -6.64 7.57 -14.46
C SER A 45 -7.99 8.25 -14.68
N PRO A 46 -8.23 8.87 -15.85
CA PRO A 46 -9.47 9.59 -16.12
C PRO A 46 -10.69 8.67 -16.06
N ASP A 47 -10.56 7.41 -16.50
CA ASP A 47 -11.63 6.42 -16.45
C ASP A 47 -11.98 6.05 -15.01
N THR A 48 -11.00 5.74 -14.17
CA THR A 48 -11.23 5.43 -12.76
C THR A 48 -11.78 6.63 -12.00
N LYS A 49 -11.37 7.87 -12.34
CA LYS A 49 -11.96 9.08 -11.74
C LYS A 49 -13.41 9.29 -12.13
N ALA A 50 -13.77 8.98 -13.38
CA ALA A 50 -15.15 9.08 -13.85
C ALA A 50 -16.04 8.06 -13.13
N GLU A 51 -15.58 6.81 -13.02
CA GLU A 51 -16.25 5.74 -12.29
C GLU A 51 -16.41 6.09 -10.79
N LEU A 52 -15.33 6.55 -10.14
CA LEU A 52 -15.39 6.97 -8.73
C LEU A 52 -16.41 8.09 -8.51
N LYS A 53 -16.46 9.07 -9.43
CA LYS A 53 -17.39 10.20 -9.31
C LYS A 53 -18.83 9.75 -9.43
N GLN A 54 -19.11 8.82 -10.34
CA GLN A 54 -20.44 8.26 -10.54
C GLN A 54 -20.89 7.43 -9.33
N ASP A 55 -19.99 6.64 -8.73
CA ASP A 55 -20.27 5.87 -7.51
C ASP A 55 -20.46 6.76 -6.26
N LEU A 56 -19.81 7.92 -6.21
CA LEU A 56 -19.89 8.85 -5.08
C LEU A 56 -21.07 9.83 -5.15
N GLU A 57 -21.65 10.01 -6.33
CA GLU A 57 -22.83 10.87 -6.56
C GLU A 57 -24.03 10.55 -5.64
N PRO A 58 -24.49 9.29 -5.50
CA PRO A 58 -25.61 8.97 -4.61
C PRO A 58 -25.30 9.24 -3.13
N PHE A 59 -24.03 9.14 -2.72
CA PHE A 59 -23.62 9.49 -1.35
C PHE A 59 -23.62 11.00 -1.11
N SER A 60 -23.34 11.80 -2.13
CA SER A 60 -23.46 13.26 -2.07
C SER A 60 -24.91 13.69 -1.92
N GLU A 61 -25.83 13.06 -2.66
CA GLU A 61 -27.27 13.29 -2.53
C GLU A 61 -27.81 12.85 -1.17
N LEU A 62 -27.39 11.68 -0.67
CA LEU A 62 -27.77 11.20 0.66
C LEU A 62 -27.30 12.16 1.75
N LYS A 63 -26.06 12.66 1.66
CA LYS A 63 -25.54 13.67 2.59
C LYS A 63 -26.37 14.96 2.54
N ALA A 64 -26.71 15.44 1.35
CA ALA A 64 -27.54 16.63 1.19
C ALA A 64 -28.92 16.46 1.84
N ASN A 65 -29.55 15.30 1.64
CA ASN A 65 -30.86 14.97 2.24
C ASN A 65 -30.79 14.81 3.78
N ILE A 66 -29.69 14.28 4.33
CA ILE A 66 -29.51 14.16 5.77
C ILE A 66 -29.29 15.54 6.43
N VAL A 67 -28.52 16.43 5.79
CA VAL A 67 -28.28 17.79 6.30
C VAL A 67 -29.56 18.64 6.22
N ASP A 68 -30.27 18.61 5.08
CA ASP A 68 -31.55 19.32 4.93
C ASP A 68 -32.63 18.80 5.91
N GLY A 69 -32.57 17.52 6.28
CA GLY A 69 -33.44 16.93 7.30
C GLY A 69 -33.07 17.26 8.75
N TYR A 70 -31.87 17.78 9.01
CA TYR A 70 -31.40 18.16 10.36
C TYR A 70 -31.55 19.66 10.63
N ASP A 71 -31.41 20.50 9.61
CA ASP A 71 -31.56 21.97 9.71
C ASP A 71 -33.04 22.44 9.61
N ARG A 72 -34.00 21.51 9.56
CA ARG A 72 -35.45 21.77 9.63
C ARG A 72 -36.02 21.42 10.99
#